data_AF-A0A0C2W1V6-F1
#
_entry.id   AF-A0A0C2W1V6-F1
#
_cell.length_a   1.000
_cell.length_b   1.000
_cell.length_c   1.000
_cell.angle_alpha   90.00
_cell.angle_beta   90.00
_cell.angle_gamma   90.00
#
_symmetry.space_group_name_H-M   'P 1'
#
loop_
_entity.id
_entity.type
_entity.pdbx_description
1 polymer ?
#
loop_
_entity_poly.entity_id
_entity_poly.type
_entity_poly.pdbx_seq_one_letter_code
_entity_poly.pdbx_strand_id
1 'polypeptide(L)' 'WFKHQHFSAFVRQLNLYGFHKIPHLQQGDLRSDTDTEFWNFAHPDFIRGHPELLLRIWRKKQ' A
#
# COMPACT_ATOMS: atom_id res chain seq x y z
N TRP A 1 8.02 -14.39 -2.71
CA TRP A 1 6.63 -13.92 -2.47
C TRP A 1 5.97 -14.73 -1.35
N PHE A 2 4.82 -14.30 -0.82
CA PHE A 2 4.19 -14.86 0.39
C PHE A 2 3.75 -16.33 0.26
N LYS A 3 3.64 -17.04 1.39
CA LYS A 3 3.15 -18.44 1.45
C LYS A 3 1.62 -18.57 1.38
N HIS A 4 0.90 -17.50 1.09
CA HIS A 4 -0.56 -17.44 0.99
C HIS A 4 -0.98 -16.53 -0.16
N GLN A 5 -2.18 -16.75 -0.70
CA GLN A 5 -2.73 -15.95 -1.80
C GLN A 5 -3.76 -14.90 -1.34
N HIS A 6 -4.06 -14.85 -0.03
CA HIS A 6 -5.04 -13.90 0.51
C HIS A 6 -4.50 -12.47 0.47
N PHE A 7 -5.12 -11.64 -0.37
CA PHE A 7 -4.79 -10.22 -0.48
C PHE A 7 -5.02 -9.47 0.84
N SER A 8 -6.05 -9.81 1.60
CA SER A 8 -6.33 -9.23 2.92
C SER A 8 -5.18 -9.44 3.92
N ALA A 9 -4.49 -10.59 3.87
CA ALA A 9 -3.32 -10.85 4.70
C ALA A 9 -2.12 -9.99 4.28
N PHE A 10 -1.96 -9.72 2.98
CA PHE A 10 -0.96 -8.78 2.48
C PHE A 10 -1.25 -7.34 2.94
N VAL A 11 -2.49 -6.88 2.82
CA VAL A 11 -2.89 -5.54 3.30
C VAL A 11 -2.68 -5.40 4.81
N ARG A 12 -2.94 -6.47 5.58
CA ARG A 12 -2.64 -6.47 7.02
C ARG A 12 -1.15 -6.29 7.31
N GLN A 13 -0.27 -6.90 6.53
CA GLN A 13 1.18 -6.67 6.66
C GLN A 13 1.53 -5.22 6.35
N LEU A 14 1.03 -4.66 5.24
CA LEU A 14 1.24 -3.24 4.91
C LEU A 14 0.85 -2.31 6.06
N ASN A 15 -0.33 -2.52 6.65
CA ASN A 15 -0.82 -1.72 7.77
C ASN A 15 0.10 -1.84 9.02
N LEU A 16 0.63 -3.04 9.31
CA LEU A 16 1.55 -3.26 10.42
C LEU A 16 2.87 -2.51 10.26
N TYR A 17 3.32 -2.30 9.02
CA TYR A 17 4.52 -1.53 8.70
C TYR A 17 4.23 -0.06 8.39
N GLY A 18 3.01 0.42 8.63
CA GLY A 18 2.66 1.84 8.50
C GLY A 18 2.41 2.33 7.07
N PHE A 19 2.19 1.43 6.11
CA PHE A 19 1.72 1.83 4.79
C PHE A 19 0.25 2.24 4.85
N HIS A 20 -0.12 3.24 4.04
CA HIS A 20 -1.49 3.75 3.97
C HIS A 20 -2.03 3.67 2.54
N LYS A 21 -3.32 3.32 2.37
CA LYS A 21 -3.98 3.29 1.06
C LYS A 21 -4.07 4.73 0.53
N ILE A 22 -3.63 4.94 -0.70
CA ILE A 22 -3.81 6.21 -1.41
C ILE A 22 -5.23 6.20 -1.98
N PRO A 23 -6.12 7.12 -1.56
CA PRO A 23 -7.42 7.25 -2.19
C PRO A 23 -7.22 7.76 -3.62
N HIS A 24 -7.88 7.13 -4.59
CA HIS A 24 -8.04 7.78 -5.89
C HIS A 24 -8.96 8.98 -5.69
N LEU A 25 -8.42 10.18 -5.95
CA LEU A 25 -9.25 11.34 -6.20
C LEU A 25 -10.01 11.03 -7.50
N GLN A 26 -11.22 10.48 -7.39
CA GLN A 26 -12.15 10.45 -8.51
C GLN A 26 -12.43 11.90 -8.87
N GLN A 27 -11.74 12.37 -9.91
CA GLN A 27 -12.00 13.63 -10.56
C GLN A 27 -13.41 13.52 -11.16
N GLY A 28 -14.36 14.25 -10.58
CA GLY A 28 -15.74 14.50 -11.02
C GLY A 28 -16.39 13.51 -12.01
N ASP A 29 -17.34 12.73 -11.51
CA ASP A 29 -18.60 12.34 -12.17
C ASP A 29 -18.60 11.72 -13.59
N LEU A 30 -17.48 11.15 -14.05
CA LEU A 30 -17.46 10.34 -15.27
C LEU A 30 -16.91 8.94 -14.96
N ARG A 31 -17.79 8.09 -14.44
CA ARG A 31 -17.54 6.66 -14.27
C ARG A 31 -17.42 6.01 -15.65
N SER A 32 -16.19 5.84 -16.14
CA SER A 32 -15.94 4.85 -17.19
C SER A 32 -15.91 3.48 -16.51
N ASP A 33 -16.72 2.53 -16.98
CA ASP A 33 -16.90 1.15 -16.48
C ASP A 33 -15.63 0.26 -16.41
N THR A 34 -14.45 0.84 -16.52
CA THR A 34 -13.14 0.21 -16.34
C THR A 34 -12.48 0.66 -15.04
N ASP A 35 -13.24 0.81 -13.96
CA ASP A 35 -12.76 1.07 -12.59
C ASP A 35 -12.02 -0.19 -12.07
N THR A 36 -10.84 -0.44 -12.63
CA THR A 36 -9.84 -1.28 -11.97
C THR A 36 -9.44 -0.52 -10.72
N GLU A 37 -10.03 -0.86 -9.57
CA GLU A 37 -9.63 -0.34 -8.26
C GLU A 37 -8.12 -0.54 -8.08
N PHE A 38 -7.33 0.48 -8.38
CA PHE A 38 -5.89 0.39 -8.21
C PHE A 38 -5.58 0.49 -6.71
N TRP A 39 -5.07 -0.60 -6.17
CA TRP A 39 -4.64 -0.69 -4.78
C TRP A 39 -3.27 -0.05 -4.61
N ASN A 40 -3.26 1.27 -4.51
CA ASN A 40 -2.04 2.04 -4.28
C ASN A 40 -1.79 2.24 -2.78
N PHE A 41 -0.56 2.00 -2.34
CA PHE A 41 -0.13 2.19 -0.96
C PHE A 41 1.16 3.01 -0.90
N ALA A 42 1.30 3.87 0.11
CA ALA A 42 2.50 4.68 0.32
C ALA A 42 3.05 4.54 1.75
N HIS A 43 4.37 4.65 1.85
CA HIS A 43 5.11 4.88 3.10
C HIS A 43 6.23 5.90 2.79
N PRO A 44 6.43 6.95 3.60
CA PRO A 44 7.44 7.99 3.32
C PRO A 44 8.86 7.46 3.14
N ASP A 45 9.24 6.44 3.93
CA ASP A 45 10.56 5.80 3.86
C ASP A 45 10.65 4.63 2.85
N PHE A 46 9.62 4.38 2.04
CA PHE A 46 9.66 3.37 0.99
C PHE A 46 9.89 4.05 -0.37
N ILE A 47 11.15 4.33 -0.69
CA ILE A 47 11.54 5.06 -1.91
C ILE A 47 12.41 4.18 -2.81
N ARG A 48 12.08 4.14 -4.09
CA ARG A 48 12.86 3.41 -5.10
C ARG A 48 14.29 3.96 -5.18
N GLY A 49 15.28 3.08 -5.12
CA GLY A 49 16.70 3.46 -5.17
C GLY A 49 17.31 3.80 -3.80
N HIS A 50 16.51 3.80 -2.73
CA HIS A 50 16.93 4.15 -1.37
C HIS A 50 16.66 3.02 -0.36
N PRO A 51 17.37 1.88 -0.47
CA PRO A 51 17.17 0.74 0.43
C PRO A 51 17.51 1.04 1.90
N GLU A 52 18.36 2.04 2.18
CA GLU A 52 18.72 2.48 3.53
C GLU A 52 17.52 2.98 4.33
N LEU A 53 16.53 3.57 3.66
CA LEU A 53 15.31 4.07 4.30
C LEU A 53 14.41 2.92 4.79
N LEU A 54 14.55 1.71 4.24
CA LEU A 54 13.81 0.53 4.70
C LEU A 54 14.11 0.19 6.17
N LEU A 55 15.30 0.55 6.66
CA LEU A 55 15.68 0.41 8.07
C LEU A 55 14.85 1.28 9.01
N ARG A 56 14.10 2.26 8.49
CA ARG A 56 13.19 3.11 9.26
C ARG A 56 11.77 2.53 9.34
N ILE A 57 11.47 1.50 8.56
CA ILE A 57 10.15 0.88 8.48
C ILE A 57 10.10 -0.31 9.45
N TRP A 58 9.62 -0.07 10.67
CA TRP A 58 9.50 -1.09 11.69
C TRP A 58 8.07 -1.58 11.84
N ARG A 59 7.93 -2.87 12.17
CA ARG A 59 6.64 -3.44 12.51
C ARG A 59 6.13 -2.79 13.80
N LYS A 60 4.96 -2.16 13.73
CA LYS A 60 4.28 -1.63 14.92
C LYS A 60 3.94 -2.79 15.86
N LYS A 61 4.33 -2.67 17.13
CA LYS A 61 3.84 -3.57 18.19
C LYS A 61 2.36 -3.20 18.42
N GLN A 62 1.48 -4.18 18.26
CA GLN A 62 0.07 -4.03 18.62
C GLN A 62 -0.08 -3.87 20.13
#